data_AF-A0A349UJD7-F1
#
_entry.id   AF-A0A349UJD7-F1
#
_cell.length_a   1.000
_cell.length_b   1.000
_cell.length_c   1.000
_cell.angle_alpha   90.00
_cell.angle_beta   90.00
_cell.angle_gamma   90.00
#
_symmetry.space_group_name_H-M   'P 1'
#
loop_
_entity.id
_entity.type
_entity.pdbx_description
1 polymer ?
#
loop_
_entity_poly.entity_id
_entity_poly.type
_entity_poly.pdbx_seq_one_letter_code
_entity_poly.pdbx_strand_id
1 'polypeptide(L)'
;MSEDQASSDRESNRPGFLRALLARHGAPVLAAAGATLGIVLGLYGLGLWAGAGDRMALLASLAGATLWVALASGVLAAGAEDGLGAVLRGGVTADAAAVALLVLWALSPRLGFVPALEVYCTLAAVSLAGVAASRLASRRSGRLAAGVAAAIVLALALSTPFWMGGILQAVGTDAQRRVALLAVYGNPFYSVASAVAADADFAWQQSGVLYRITRLGDYVPVPACPWYAATVIYGLLAGILAAVGVLTRKSRHPADVI
;
A
#
# COMPACT_ATOMS: atom_id res chain seq x y z
N MET A 1 -10.46 57.12 -5.03
CA MET A 1 -10.29 55.73 -4.57
C MET A 1 -8.82 55.40 -4.71
N SER A 2 -8.13 55.21 -3.59
CA SER A 2 -6.68 54.97 -3.57
C SER A 2 -6.38 53.54 -4.01
N GLU A 3 -5.28 53.35 -4.74
CA GLU A 3 -4.80 52.03 -5.19
C GLU A 3 -4.57 51.05 -4.01
N ASP A 4 -4.40 51.55 -2.79
CA ASP A 4 -4.27 50.76 -1.57
C ASP A 4 -5.55 50.00 -1.15
N GLN A 5 -6.75 50.48 -1.52
CA GLN A 5 -7.99 49.72 -1.25
C GLN A 5 -8.14 48.54 -2.22
N ALA A 6 -7.65 48.67 -3.45
CA ALA A 6 -7.75 47.61 -4.46
C ALA A 6 -6.76 46.45 -4.23
N SER A 7 -5.66 46.68 -3.50
CA SER A 7 -4.70 45.64 -3.11
C SER A 7 -5.19 44.83 -1.89
N SER A 8 -5.80 45.51 -0.92
CA SER A 8 -6.39 44.88 0.29
C SER A 8 -7.55 43.92 -0.06
N ASP A 9 -8.41 44.30 -1.01
CA ASP A 9 -9.53 43.45 -1.47
C ASP A 9 -9.08 42.22 -2.28
N ARG A 10 -7.87 42.25 -2.89
CA ARG A 10 -7.33 41.09 -3.62
C ARG A 10 -6.69 40.05 -2.71
N GLU A 11 -6.19 40.45 -1.53
CA GLU A 11 -5.63 39.51 -0.55
C GLU A 11 -6.72 38.80 0.25
N SER A 12 -7.84 39.46 0.55
CA SER A 12 -8.96 38.85 1.29
C SER A 12 -9.71 37.77 0.49
N ASN A 13 -9.58 37.78 -0.85
CA ASN A 13 -10.33 36.90 -1.75
C ASN A 13 -9.51 35.73 -2.30
N ARG A 14 -8.27 35.51 -1.81
CA ARG A 14 -7.54 34.28 -2.13
C ARG A 14 -8.21 33.11 -1.42
N PRO A 15 -8.76 32.11 -2.14
CA PRO A 15 -9.30 30.93 -1.49
C PRO A 15 -8.18 30.32 -0.64
N GLY A 16 -8.44 30.16 0.66
CA GLY A 16 -7.47 29.59 1.58
C GLY A 16 -6.89 28.29 1.04
N PHE A 17 -5.62 28.02 1.31
CA PHE A 17 -4.86 26.87 0.80
C PHE A 17 -5.67 25.55 0.81
N LEU A 18 -6.41 25.28 1.89
CA LEU A 18 -7.28 24.11 2.03
C LEU A 18 -8.43 24.08 1.01
N ARG A 19 -9.08 25.20 0.71
CA ARG A 19 -10.15 25.28 -0.29
C ARG A 19 -9.62 25.02 -1.69
N ALA A 20 -8.45 25.57 -2.02
CA ALA A 20 -7.80 25.32 -3.31
C ALA A 20 -7.41 23.84 -3.47
N LEU A 21 -6.91 23.23 -2.40
CA LEU A 21 -6.54 21.82 -2.37
C LEU A 21 -7.77 20.89 -2.51
N LEU A 22 -8.85 21.19 -1.78
CA LEU A 22 -10.13 20.48 -1.89
C LEU A 22 -10.75 20.63 -3.28
N ALA A 23 -10.72 21.83 -3.87
CA ALA A 23 -11.26 22.05 -5.21
C ALA A 23 -10.52 21.22 -6.27
N ARG A 24 -9.21 21.05 -6.14
CA ARG A 24 -8.37 20.37 -7.14
C ARG A 24 -8.25 18.86 -6.95
N HIS A 25 -8.29 18.38 -5.70
CA HIS A 25 -8.07 16.97 -5.37
C HIS A 25 -9.21 16.31 -4.61
N GLY A 26 -10.21 17.05 -4.14
CA GLY A 26 -11.27 16.53 -3.27
C GLY A 26 -12.06 15.38 -3.89
N ALA A 27 -12.61 15.57 -5.10
CA ALA A 27 -13.40 14.52 -5.77
C ALA A 27 -12.64 13.19 -5.94
N PRO A 28 -11.42 13.15 -6.53
CA PRO A 28 -10.69 11.88 -6.67
C PRO A 28 -10.24 11.28 -5.33
N VAL A 29 -9.91 12.11 -4.34
CA VAL A 29 -9.54 11.64 -3.00
C VAL A 29 -10.74 11.00 -2.30
N LEU A 30 -11.92 11.62 -2.36
CA LEU A 30 -13.15 11.07 -1.80
C LEU A 30 -13.59 9.79 -2.50
N ALA A 31 -13.48 9.73 -3.83
CA ALA A 31 -13.78 8.52 -4.60
C ALA A 31 -12.83 7.37 -4.21
N ALA A 32 -11.54 7.63 -4.06
CA ALA A 32 -10.55 6.64 -3.63
C ALA A 32 -10.81 6.17 -2.19
N ALA A 33 -11.15 7.09 -1.28
CA ALA A 33 -11.52 6.77 0.09
C ALA A 33 -12.77 5.87 0.13
N GLY A 34 -13.83 6.26 -0.58
CA GLY A 34 -15.07 5.50 -0.67
C GLY A 34 -14.88 4.11 -1.27
N ALA A 35 -14.10 3.99 -2.35
CA ALA A 35 -13.78 2.71 -2.97
C ALA A 35 -12.99 1.81 -2.00
N THR A 36 -12.03 2.36 -1.28
CA THR A 36 -11.24 1.62 -0.28
C THR A 36 -12.14 1.11 0.84
N LEU A 37 -12.95 1.98 1.45
CA LEU A 37 -13.90 1.60 2.51
C LEU A 37 -14.86 0.52 2.01
N GLY A 38 -15.42 0.70 0.81
CA GLY A 38 -16.33 -0.26 0.19
C GLY A 38 -15.70 -1.62 -0.05
N ILE A 39 -14.44 -1.69 -0.48
CA ILE A 39 -13.73 -2.96 -0.67
C ILE A 39 -13.44 -3.63 0.67
N VAL A 40 -12.84 -2.91 1.62
CA VAL A 40 -12.41 -3.51 2.90
C VAL A 40 -13.61 -3.96 3.73
N LEU A 41 -14.58 -3.08 3.96
CA LEU A 41 -15.78 -3.40 4.74
C LEU A 41 -16.73 -4.31 3.96
N GLY A 42 -16.81 -4.15 2.63
CA GLY A 42 -17.64 -5.00 1.78
C GLY A 42 -17.16 -6.45 1.76
N LEU A 43 -15.85 -6.70 1.71
CA LEU A 43 -15.30 -8.06 1.81
C LEU A 43 -15.58 -8.70 3.17
N TYR A 44 -15.47 -7.94 4.26
CA TYR A 44 -15.83 -8.42 5.59
C TYR A 44 -17.31 -8.78 5.67
N GLY A 45 -18.20 -7.85 5.26
CA GLY A 45 -19.64 -8.06 5.26
C GLY A 45 -20.09 -9.20 4.35
N LEU A 46 -19.51 -9.30 3.14
CA LEU A 46 -19.77 -10.39 2.21
C LEU A 46 -19.34 -11.74 2.79
N GLY A 47 -18.20 -11.79 3.47
CA GLY A 47 -17.72 -12.99 4.16
C GLY A 47 -18.72 -13.46 5.22
N LEU A 48 -19.17 -12.56 6.09
CA LEU A 48 -20.18 -12.87 7.11
C LEU A 48 -21.52 -13.29 6.49
N TRP A 49 -21.97 -12.57 5.45
CA TRP A 49 -23.23 -12.88 4.75
C TRP A 49 -23.19 -14.25 4.06
N ALA A 50 -22.04 -14.63 3.50
CA ALA A 50 -21.81 -15.95 2.90
C ALA A 50 -21.63 -17.06 3.95
N GLY A 51 -21.76 -16.76 5.25
CA GLY A 51 -21.62 -17.74 6.33
C GLY A 51 -20.17 -18.08 6.70
N ALA A 52 -19.19 -17.30 6.22
CA ALA A 52 -17.82 -17.45 6.69
C ALA A 52 -17.75 -17.00 8.16
N GLY A 53 -17.05 -17.77 8.99
CA GLY A 53 -16.78 -17.33 10.36
C GLY A 53 -15.99 -16.01 10.40
N ASP A 54 -16.18 -15.23 11.46
CA ASP A 54 -15.56 -13.90 11.65
C ASP A 54 -14.06 -13.86 11.32
N ARG A 55 -13.31 -14.90 11.70
CA ARG A 55 -11.89 -15.07 11.34
C ARG A 55 -11.64 -15.00 9.83
N MET A 56 -12.39 -15.77 9.04
CA MET A 56 -12.20 -15.84 7.60
C MET A 56 -12.64 -14.55 6.92
N ALA A 57 -13.74 -13.94 7.40
CA ALA A 57 -14.19 -12.64 6.93
C ALA A 57 -13.14 -11.54 7.18
N LEU A 58 -12.55 -11.51 8.38
CA LEU A 58 -11.47 -10.58 8.74
C LEU A 58 -10.25 -10.78 7.84
N LEU A 59 -9.77 -12.02 7.68
CA LEU A 59 -8.61 -12.31 6.82
C LEU A 59 -8.87 -11.96 5.36
N ALA A 60 -10.06 -12.23 4.83
CA ALA A 60 -10.44 -11.84 3.48
C ALA A 60 -10.43 -10.31 3.30
N SER A 61 -10.95 -9.58 4.29
CA SER A 61 -10.93 -8.13 4.33
C SER A 61 -9.50 -7.56 4.37
N LEU A 62 -8.63 -8.12 5.21
CA LEU A 62 -7.21 -7.72 5.31
C LEU A 62 -6.43 -8.03 4.02
N ALA A 63 -6.66 -9.20 3.42
CA ALA A 63 -6.07 -9.57 2.13
C ALA A 63 -6.52 -8.61 1.02
N GLY A 64 -7.83 -8.32 0.99
CA GLY A 64 -8.43 -7.35 0.07
C GLY A 64 -7.88 -5.94 0.23
N ALA A 65 -7.74 -5.47 1.48
CA ALA A 65 -7.13 -4.19 1.79
C ALA A 65 -5.69 -4.11 1.26
N THR A 66 -4.88 -5.14 1.55
CA THR A 66 -3.48 -5.21 1.13
C THR A 66 -3.36 -5.20 -0.39
N LEU A 67 -4.16 -6.01 -1.08
CA LEU A 67 -4.19 -6.06 -2.55
C LEU A 67 -4.67 -4.73 -3.14
N TRP A 68 -5.74 -4.16 -2.62
CA TRP A 68 -6.28 -2.89 -3.11
C TRP A 68 -5.28 -1.74 -2.96
N VAL A 69 -4.66 -1.59 -1.78
CA VAL A 69 -3.65 -0.56 -1.53
C VAL A 69 -2.45 -0.73 -2.48
N ALA A 70 -2.00 -1.97 -2.69
CA ALA A 70 -0.92 -2.29 -3.63
C ALA A 70 -1.24 -1.89 -5.08
N LEU A 71 -2.48 -2.13 -5.53
CA LEU A 71 -2.91 -1.83 -6.89
C LEU A 71 -3.22 -0.34 -7.12
N ALA A 72 -3.92 0.28 -6.16
CA ALA A 72 -4.50 1.60 -6.35
C ALA A 72 -3.53 2.75 -6.07
N SER A 73 -2.66 2.63 -5.05
CA SER A 73 -1.87 3.77 -4.54
C SER A 73 -1.03 4.46 -5.62
N GLY A 74 -0.22 3.70 -6.36
CA GLY A 74 0.64 4.25 -7.40
C GLY A 74 -0.12 4.80 -8.60
N VAL A 75 -1.22 4.14 -8.98
CA VAL A 75 -2.08 4.55 -10.12
C VAL A 75 -2.80 5.86 -9.80
N LEU A 76 -3.37 5.98 -8.60
CA LEU A 76 -4.03 7.20 -8.15
C LEU A 76 -3.05 8.36 -7.98
N ALA A 77 -1.87 8.09 -7.42
CA ALA A 77 -0.79 9.07 -7.28
C ALA A 77 -0.30 9.60 -8.63
N ALA A 78 -0.19 8.73 -9.64
CA ALA A 78 0.24 9.12 -10.99
C ALA A 78 -0.66 10.16 -11.65
N GLY A 79 -1.95 10.18 -11.28
CA GLY A 79 -2.94 11.13 -11.78
C GLY A 79 -2.75 12.57 -11.29
N ALA A 80 -1.93 12.80 -10.26
CA ALA A 80 -1.62 14.14 -9.78
C ALA A 80 -0.45 14.78 -10.53
N GLU A 81 -0.48 16.11 -10.66
CA GLU A 81 0.57 16.88 -11.33
C GLU A 81 1.73 17.20 -10.36
N ASP A 82 1.40 17.67 -9.16
CA ASP A 82 2.34 17.99 -8.09
C ASP A 82 2.61 16.80 -7.14
N GLY A 83 3.60 16.98 -6.26
CA GLY A 83 3.98 15.96 -5.28
C GLY A 83 2.93 15.78 -4.18
N LEU A 84 2.39 16.88 -3.66
CA LEU A 84 1.39 16.86 -2.59
C LEU A 84 0.12 16.15 -3.01
N GLY A 85 -0.41 16.45 -4.20
CA GLY A 85 -1.58 15.79 -4.75
C GLY A 85 -1.34 14.29 -5.01
N ALA A 86 -0.11 13.88 -5.30
CA ALA A 86 0.23 12.47 -5.47
C ALA A 86 0.20 11.73 -4.12
N VAL A 87 0.76 12.34 -3.07
CA VAL A 87 0.68 11.82 -1.70
C VAL A 87 -0.76 11.76 -1.23
N LEU A 88 -1.57 12.80 -1.46
CA LEU A 88 -2.98 12.80 -1.06
C LEU A 88 -3.80 11.73 -1.79
N ARG A 89 -3.63 11.60 -3.12
CA ARG A 89 -4.41 10.64 -3.91
C ARG A 89 -3.99 9.19 -3.70
N GLY A 90 -2.69 8.93 -3.51
CA GLY A 90 -2.21 7.57 -3.21
C GLY A 90 -2.40 7.22 -1.74
N GLY A 91 -1.97 8.10 -0.84
CA GLY A 91 -1.99 7.90 0.61
C GLY A 91 -3.39 7.75 1.20
N VAL A 92 -4.40 8.41 0.62
CA VAL A 92 -5.80 8.24 1.08
C VAL A 92 -6.27 6.78 1.04
N THR A 93 -5.68 5.93 0.19
CA THR A 93 -6.02 4.50 0.20
C THR A 93 -5.53 3.80 1.48
N ALA A 94 -4.36 4.15 2.02
CA ALA A 94 -3.90 3.64 3.29
C ALA A 94 -4.69 4.25 4.46
N ASP A 95 -4.99 5.56 4.41
CA ASP A 95 -5.74 6.24 5.47
C ASP A 95 -7.19 5.74 5.54
N ALA A 96 -7.84 5.54 4.40
CA ALA A 96 -9.18 4.96 4.34
C ALA A 96 -9.18 3.49 4.79
N ALA A 97 -8.12 2.73 4.50
CA ALA A 97 -7.95 1.41 5.06
C ALA A 97 -7.76 1.48 6.59
N ALA A 98 -7.08 2.49 7.13
CA ALA A 98 -6.98 2.72 8.57
C ALA A 98 -8.36 2.97 9.21
N VAL A 99 -9.20 3.79 8.57
CA VAL A 99 -10.59 4.01 9.00
C VAL A 99 -11.38 2.69 8.97
N ALA A 100 -11.23 1.89 7.91
CA ALA A 100 -11.86 0.57 7.86
C ALA A 100 -11.34 -0.36 8.96
N LEU A 101 -10.04 -0.34 9.27
CA LEU A 101 -9.45 -1.12 10.36
C LEU A 101 -9.98 -0.70 11.73
N LEU A 102 -10.22 0.59 11.96
CA LEU A 102 -10.88 1.07 13.19
C LEU A 102 -12.32 0.58 13.30
N VAL A 103 -13.05 0.56 12.18
CA VAL A 103 -14.40 -0.03 12.14
C VAL A 103 -14.33 -1.53 12.43
N LEU A 104 -13.41 -2.27 11.80
CA LEU A 104 -13.23 -3.69 12.04
C LEU A 104 -12.78 -4.00 13.47
N TRP A 105 -11.93 -3.16 14.07
CA TRP A 105 -11.55 -3.26 15.48
C TRP A 105 -12.76 -3.11 16.41
N ALA A 106 -13.69 -2.20 16.07
CA ALA A 106 -14.91 -2.03 16.84
C ALA A 106 -15.93 -3.17 16.64
N LEU A 107 -15.92 -3.83 15.48
CA LEU A 107 -16.90 -4.86 15.10
C LEU A 107 -16.44 -6.30 15.36
N SER A 108 -15.14 -6.58 15.26
CA SER A 108 -14.56 -7.92 15.36
C SER A 108 -13.72 -8.05 16.62
N PRO A 109 -14.03 -9.02 17.51
CA PRO A 109 -13.22 -9.27 18.70
C PRO A 109 -11.84 -9.87 18.37
N ARG A 110 -11.58 -10.22 17.10
CA ARG A 110 -10.35 -10.86 16.63
C ARG A 110 -9.30 -9.89 16.08
N LEU A 111 -9.57 -8.59 16.15
CA LEU A 111 -8.61 -7.57 15.76
C LEU A 111 -8.39 -6.65 16.94
N GLY A 112 -7.25 -6.73 17.62
CA GLY A 112 -6.86 -5.74 18.61
C GLY A 112 -6.47 -4.40 17.99
N PHE A 113 -6.49 -3.34 18.80
CA PHE A 113 -6.11 -2.00 18.36
C PHE A 113 -4.63 -1.92 17.92
N VAL A 114 -3.72 -2.57 18.65
CA VAL A 114 -2.29 -2.58 18.32
C VAL A 114 -2.04 -3.31 17.00
N PRO A 115 -2.56 -4.54 16.77
CA PRO A 115 -2.51 -5.16 15.44
C PRO A 115 -3.11 -4.33 14.32
N ALA A 116 -4.23 -3.64 14.54
CA ALA A 116 -4.80 -2.73 13.54
C ALA A 116 -3.81 -1.61 13.15
N LEU A 117 -3.08 -1.05 14.12
CA LEU A 117 -2.04 -0.05 13.89
C LEU A 117 -0.83 -0.63 13.13
N GLU A 118 -0.41 -1.85 13.48
CA GLU A 118 0.68 -2.56 12.79
C GLU A 118 0.33 -2.86 11.32
N VAL A 119 -0.91 -3.27 11.06
CA VAL A 119 -1.44 -3.44 9.69
C VAL A 119 -1.43 -2.11 8.96
N TYR A 120 -1.93 -1.03 9.57
CA TYR A 120 -1.90 0.29 8.96
C TYR A 120 -0.48 0.73 8.59
N CYS A 121 0.51 0.54 9.47
CA CYS A 121 1.91 0.85 9.17
C CYS A 121 2.41 0.11 7.92
N THR A 122 2.05 -1.16 7.78
CA THR A 122 2.39 -1.96 6.59
C THR A 122 1.73 -1.38 5.33
N LEU A 123 0.43 -1.09 5.38
CA LEU A 123 -0.32 -0.54 4.25
C LEU A 123 0.18 0.86 3.85
N ALA A 124 0.50 1.71 4.82
CA ALA A 124 1.06 3.03 4.59
C ALA A 124 2.42 2.95 3.89
N ALA A 125 3.31 2.04 4.33
CA ALA A 125 4.60 1.85 3.68
C ALA A 125 4.45 1.36 2.22
N VAL A 126 3.56 0.40 1.96
CA VAL A 126 3.24 -0.07 0.60
C VAL A 126 2.68 1.06 -0.26
N SER A 127 1.76 1.86 0.29
CA SER A 127 1.17 3.01 -0.41
C SER A 127 2.23 4.05 -0.78
N LEU A 128 3.10 4.41 0.16
CA LEU A 128 4.20 5.35 -0.05
C LEU A 128 5.20 4.85 -1.10
N ALA A 129 5.50 3.54 -1.13
CA ALA A 129 6.35 2.96 -2.17
C ALA A 129 5.71 3.11 -3.56
N GLY A 130 4.41 2.83 -3.69
CA GLY A 130 3.67 3.04 -4.93
C GLY A 130 3.61 4.52 -5.36
N VAL A 131 3.38 5.42 -4.40
CA VAL A 131 3.42 6.88 -4.64
C VAL A 131 4.81 7.29 -5.14
N ALA A 132 5.88 6.90 -4.45
CA ALA A 132 7.25 7.27 -4.80
C ALA A 132 7.63 6.75 -6.20
N ALA A 133 7.29 5.50 -6.52
CA ALA A 133 7.52 4.90 -7.83
C ALA A 133 6.83 5.70 -8.95
N SER A 134 5.56 6.07 -8.77
CA SER A 134 4.82 6.87 -9.74
C SER A 134 5.45 8.25 -10.00
N ARG A 135 6.25 8.77 -9.06
CA ARG A 135 6.86 10.10 -9.11
C ARG A 135 8.28 10.12 -9.68
N LEU A 136 8.86 8.96 -10.02
CA LEU A 136 10.13 8.89 -10.74
C LEU A 136 10.03 9.52 -12.14
N ALA A 137 8.86 9.44 -12.77
CA ALA A 137 8.63 10.03 -14.08
C ALA A 137 8.09 11.48 -13.98
N SER A 138 8.53 12.35 -14.89
CA SER A 138 8.03 13.73 -14.99
C SER A 138 6.76 13.85 -15.83
N ARG A 139 6.62 13.05 -16.89
CA ARG A 139 5.47 13.08 -17.82
C ARG A 139 4.32 12.22 -17.30
N ARG A 140 3.08 12.65 -17.55
CA ARG A 140 1.85 11.95 -17.10
C ARG A 140 1.81 10.48 -17.54
N SER A 141 2.10 10.18 -18.80
CA SER A 141 2.15 8.81 -19.32
C SER A 141 3.21 7.96 -18.60
N GLY A 142 4.39 8.52 -18.37
CA GLY A 142 5.46 7.85 -17.61
C GLY A 142 5.08 7.60 -16.15
N ARG A 143 4.37 8.54 -15.50
CA ARG A 143 3.88 8.34 -14.12
C ARG A 143 2.88 7.20 -14.04
N LEU A 144 1.95 7.14 -14.99
CA LEU A 144 0.97 6.06 -15.08
C LEU A 144 1.64 4.71 -15.34
N ALA A 145 2.58 4.65 -16.29
CA ALA A 145 3.35 3.42 -16.55
C ALA A 145 4.12 2.96 -15.31
N ALA A 146 4.78 3.89 -14.59
CA ALA A 146 5.47 3.56 -13.34
C ALA A 146 4.51 3.12 -12.23
N GLY A 147 3.34 3.76 -12.10
CA GLY A 147 2.31 3.36 -11.14
C GLY A 147 1.76 1.95 -11.43
N VAL A 148 1.48 1.65 -12.70
CA VAL A 148 1.05 0.30 -13.14
C VAL A 148 2.16 -0.72 -12.93
N ALA A 149 3.41 -0.40 -13.26
CA ALA A 149 4.54 -1.29 -13.02
C ALA A 149 4.71 -1.59 -11.52
N ALA A 150 4.59 -0.59 -10.65
CA ALA A 150 4.62 -0.77 -9.20
C ALA A 150 3.48 -1.68 -8.73
N ALA A 151 2.26 -1.49 -9.23
CA ALA A 151 1.11 -2.34 -8.94
C ALA A 151 1.36 -3.80 -9.36
N ILE A 152 1.93 -4.03 -10.54
CA ILE A 152 2.30 -5.38 -11.02
C ILE A 152 3.35 -6.01 -10.11
N VAL A 153 4.42 -5.28 -9.76
CA VAL A 153 5.48 -5.78 -8.88
C VAL A 153 4.92 -6.14 -7.50
N LEU A 154 4.05 -5.31 -6.93
CA LEU A 154 3.42 -5.59 -5.63
C LEU A 154 2.43 -6.76 -5.72
N ALA A 155 1.68 -6.90 -6.81
CA ALA A 155 0.82 -8.06 -7.04
C ALA A 155 1.62 -9.35 -7.21
N LEU A 156 2.78 -9.29 -7.88
CA LEU A 156 3.73 -10.40 -7.95
C LEU A 156 4.27 -10.74 -6.55
N ALA A 157 4.63 -9.73 -5.75
CA ALA A 157 5.06 -9.93 -4.37
C ALA A 157 3.96 -10.59 -3.51
N LEU A 158 2.71 -10.14 -3.62
CA LEU A 158 1.57 -10.73 -2.91
C LEU A 158 1.29 -12.18 -3.35
N SER A 159 1.51 -12.48 -4.63
CA SER A 159 1.34 -13.82 -5.20
C SER A 159 2.57 -14.72 -5.05
N THR A 160 3.62 -14.30 -4.32
CA THR A 160 4.82 -15.13 -4.06
C THR A 160 4.51 -16.57 -3.68
N PRO A 161 3.48 -16.89 -2.86
CA PRO A 161 3.22 -18.27 -2.50
C PRO A 161 2.92 -19.18 -3.71
N PHE A 162 2.41 -18.64 -4.81
CA PHE A 162 1.98 -19.44 -5.97
C PHE A 162 3.12 -19.78 -6.94
N TRP A 163 4.16 -18.94 -7.04
CA TRP A 163 5.24 -19.12 -8.02
C TRP A 163 6.61 -19.38 -7.39
N MET A 164 6.78 -19.12 -6.09
CA MET A 164 8.08 -19.25 -5.42
C MET A 164 8.62 -20.69 -5.42
N GLY A 165 7.75 -21.70 -5.40
CA GLY A 165 8.16 -23.11 -5.47
C GLY A 165 8.99 -23.43 -6.72
N GLY A 166 8.65 -22.84 -7.87
CA GLY A 166 9.43 -23.03 -9.11
C GLY A 166 10.83 -22.41 -9.02
N ILE A 167 10.96 -21.26 -8.37
CA ILE A 167 12.27 -20.63 -8.14
C ILE A 167 13.09 -21.45 -7.15
N LEU A 168 12.49 -21.92 -6.06
CA LEU A 168 13.19 -22.73 -5.06
C LEU A 168 13.71 -24.05 -5.64
N GLN A 169 13.01 -24.64 -6.60
CA GLN A 169 13.50 -25.80 -7.37
C GLN A 169 14.69 -25.47 -8.26
N ALA A 170 14.75 -24.26 -8.81
CA ALA A 170 15.79 -23.84 -9.75
C ALA A 170 17.07 -23.33 -9.08
N VAL A 171 17.00 -22.90 -7.82
CA VAL A 171 18.17 -22.43 -7.06
C VAL A 171 18.81 -23.54 -6.24
N GLY A 172 20.14 -23.48 -6.08
CA GLY A 172 20.87 -24.42 -5.24
C GLY A 172 20.41 -24.40 -3.78
N THR A 173 20.58 -25.52 -3.08
CA THR A 173 20.15 -25.73 -1.68
C THR A 173 20.61 -24.62 -0.74
N ASP A 174 21.83 -24.11 -0.93
CA ASP A 174 22.41 -23.05 -0.09
C ASP A 174 21.69 -21.70 -0.24
N ALA A 175 21.07 -21.45 -1.39
CA ALA A 175 20.35 -20.22 -1.71
C ALA A 175 18.85 -20.30 -1.37
N GLN A 176 18.26 -21.50 -1.29
CA GLN A 176 16.82 -21.70 -1.07
C GLN A 176 16.31 -20.96 0.17
N ARG A 177 17.05 -21.02 1.28
CA ARG A 177 16.66 -20.33 2.52
C ARG A 177 16.63 -18.81 2.37
N ARG A 178 17.62 -18.23 1.68
CA ARG A 178 17.70 -16.78 1.46
C ARG A 178 16.57 -16.30 0.54
N VAL A 179 16.29 -17.06 -0.51
CA VAL A 179 15.20 -16.78 -1.46
C VAL A 179 13.84 -16.89 -0.77
N ALA A 180 13.61 -17.92 0.05
CA ALA A 180 12.39 -18.06 0.83
C ALA A 180 12.20 -16.91 1.85
N LEU A 181 13.27 -16.50 2.54
CA LEU A 181 13.24 -15.32 3.42
C LEU A 181 12.84 -14.05 2.68
N LEU A 182 13.44 -13.80 1.52
CA LEU A 182 13.12 -12.64 0.69
C LEU A 182 11.66 -12.66 0.23
N ALA A 183 11.17 -13.84 -0.17
CA ALA A 183 9.79 -14.05 -0.62
C ALA A 183 8.75 -13.76 0.48
N VAL A 184 9.05 -14.20 1.70
CA VAL A 184 8.17 -14.03 2.86
C VAL A 184 8.22 -12.58 3.35
N TYR A 185 9.41 -11.99 3.51
CA TYR A 185 9.55 -10.63 4.03
C TYR A 185 9.15 -9.57 3.01
N GLY A 186 9.35 -9.84 1.72
CA GLY A 186 8.96 -8.96 0.63
C GLY A 186 7.45 -8.96 0.36
N ASN A 187 6.70 -9.97 0.81
CA ASN A 187 5.25 -10.01 0.63
C ASN A 187 4.55 -9.35 1.82
N PRO A 188 3.89 -8.19 1.61
CA PRO A 188 3.34 -7.40 2.71
C PRO A 188 2.20 -8.10 3.46
N PHE A 189 1.53 -9.07 2.83
CA PHE A 189 0.46 -9.79 3.50
C PHE A 189 0.95 -10.73 4.60
N TYR A 190 2.21 -11.23 4.53
CA TYR A 190 2.78 -11.98 5.66
C TYR A 190 2.99 -11.10 6.89
N SER A 191 3.41 -9.85 6.69
CA SER A 191 3.51 -8.87 7.77
C SER A 191 2.14 -8.54 8.37
N VAL A 192 1.12 -8.36 7.54
CA VAL A 192 -0.28 -8.16 7.98
C VAL A 192 -0.80 -9.38 8.76
N ALA A 193 -0.60 -10.59 8.24
CA ALA A 193 -1.03 -11.80 8.91
C ALA A 193 -0.28 -12.05 10.22
N SER A 194 0.99 -11.66 10.30
CA SER A 194 1.80 -11.76 11.51
C SER A 194 1.31 -10.81 12.60
N ALA A 195 0.95 -9.57 12.23
CA ALA A 195 0.39 -8.57 13.15
C ALA A 195 -0.87 -9.08 13.87
N VAL A 196 -1.76 -9.75 13.13
CA VAL A 196 -3.04 -10.23 13.66
C VAL A 196 -2.99 -11.67 14.18
N ALA A 197 -1.82 -12.33 14.18
CA ALA A 197 -1.75 -13.77 14.36
C ALA A 197 -2.28 -14.25 15.72
N ALA A 198 -1.98 -13.52 16.79
CA ALA A 198 -2.39 -13.84 18.15
C ALA A 198 -3.90 -13.69 18.35
N ASP A 199 -4.49 -12.62 17.80
CA ASP A 199 -5.90 -12.27 18.01
C ASP A 199 -6.84 -13.01 17.04
N ALA A 200 -6.38 -13.21 15.80
CA ALA A 200 -7.15 -13.91 14.79
C ALA A 200 -7.10 -15.44 14.94
N ASP A 201 -6.25 -15.97 15.83
CA ASP A 201 -5.90 -17.39 15.93
C ASP A 201 -5.54 -17.93 14.53
N PHE A 202 -4.67 -17.19 13.87
CA PHE A 202 -4.30 -17.43 12.49
C PHE A 202 -2.90 -16.89 12.20
N ALA A 203 -1.91 -17.75 12.29
CA ALA A 203 -0.61 -17.49 11.68
C ALA A 203 -0.65 -18.06 10.25
N TRP A 204 -0.75 -17.18 9.24
CA TRP A 204 -0.67 -17.61 7.82
C TRP A 204 0.56 -18.51 7.61
N GLN A 205 1.67 -18.17 8.28
CA GLN A 205 2.95 -18.88 8.31
C GLN A 205 2.99 -20.24 9.01
N GLN A 206 1.92 -20.61 9.72
CA GLN A 206 1.79 -21.88 10.44
C GLN A 206 0.59 -22.72 9.95
N SER A 207 -0.26 -22.20 9.06
CA SER A 207 -1.34 -22.97 8.45
C SER A 207 -0.76 -23.97 7.44
N GLY A 208 -0.41 -25.17 7.92
CA GLY A 208 0.21 -26.22 7.12
C GLY A 208 -0.57 -26.61 5.85
N VAL A 209 -1.89 -26.35 5.82
CA VAL A 209 -2.74 -26.57 4.64
C VAL A 209 -2.41 -25.59 3.51
N LEU A 210 -2.27 -24.30 3.81
CA LEU A 210 -1.92 -23.27 2.81
C LEU A 210 -0.46 -23.44 2.32
N TYR A 211 0.43 -23.97 3.17
CA TYR A 211 1.81 -24.27 2.78
C TYR A 211 1.95 -25.50 1.87
N ARG A 212 1.19 -26.56 2.12
CA ARG A 212 1.16 -27.72 1.22
C ARG A 212 0.64 -27.35 -0.17
N ILE A 213 -0.28 -26.39 -0.26
CA ILE A 213 -0.80 -25.90 -1.55
C ILE A 213 0.26 -25.08 -2.30
N THR A 214 1.15 -24.38 -1.58
CA THR A 214 2.13 -23.44 -2.14
C THR A 214 3.52 -24.05 -2.33
N ARG A 215 3.73 -25.30 -1.88
CA ARG A 215 5.00 -26.06 -1.90
C ARG A 215 6.19 -25.38 -1.22
N LEU A 216 6.07 -24.14 -0.74
CA LEU A 216 7.15 -23.39 -0.09
C LEU A 216 7.67 -24.12 1.16
N GLY A 217 6.75 -24.73 1.91
CA GLY A 217 7.07 -25.49 3.12
C GLY A 217 7.78 -26.82 2.86
N ASP A 218 7.82 -27.29 1.61
CA ASP A 218 8.51 -28.54 1.24
C ASP A 218 10.02 -28.32 1.05
N TYR A 219 10.45 -27.07 0.79
CA TYR A 219 11.85 -26.75 0.50
C TYR A 219 12.61 -26.19 1.71
N VAL A 220 11.94 -25.42 2.58
CA VAL A 220 12.60 -24.75 3.70
C VAL A 220 11.64 -24.68 4.89
N PRO A 221 12.10 -24.94 6.14
CA PRO A 221 11.33 -24.59 7.32
C PRO A 221 11.05 -23.08 7.29
N VAL A 222 9.76 -22.74 7.31
CA VAL A 222 9.30 -21.37 7.04
C VAL A 222 9.81 -20.42 8.12
N PRO A 223 10.51 -19.34 7.75
CA PRO A 223 10.94 -18.34 8.71
C PRO A 223 9.75 -17.54 9.23
N ALA A 224 9.73 -17.25 10.54
CA ALA A 224 8.74 -16.34 11.10
C ALA A 224 8.91 -14.94 10.49
N CYS A 225 7.84 -14.38 9.92
CA CYS A 225 7.82 -13.02 9.42
C CYS A 225 7.46 -12.06 10.55
N PRO A 226 8.33 -11.11 10.95
CA PRO A 226 7.91 -10.07 11.88
C PRO A 226 6.93 -9.12 11.18
N TRP A 227 5.97 -8.58 11.94
CA TRP A 227 4.97 -7.66 11.40
C TRP A 227 5.60 -6.42 10.74
N TYR A 228 6.77 -5.98 11.20
CA TYR A 228 7.45 -4.79 10.68
C TYR A 228 8.31 -5.05 9.43
N ALA A 229 8.49 -6.30 8.98
CA ALA A 229 9.38 -6.62 7.86
C ALA A 229 9.03 -5.85 6.60
N ALA A 230 7.77 -5.94 6.15
CA ALA A 230 7.30 -5.23 4.97
C ALA A 230 7.32 -3.71 5.19
N THR A 231 6.94 -3.22 6.37
CA THR A 231 7.00 -1.79 6.72
C THR A 231 8.40 -1.22 6.50
N VAL A 232 9.44 -1.92 6.98
CA VAL A 232 10.84 -1.50 6.80
C VAL A 232 11.25 -1.58 5.34
N ILE A 233 10.98 -2.69 4.65
CA ILE A 233 11.40 -2.89 3.25
C ILE A 233 10.76 -1.84 2.34
N TYR A 234 9.44 -1.67 2.40
CA TYR A 234 8.71 -0.73 1.55
C TYR A 234 8.93 0.72 1.98
N GLY A 235 9.14 0.99 3.27
CA GLY A 235 9.55 2.31 3.75
C GLY A 235 10.92 2.74 3.22
N LEU A 236 11.91 1.85 3.27
CA LEU A 236 13.25 2.09 2.69
C LEU A 236 13.15 2.26 1.17
N LEU A 237 12.39 1.41 0.48
CA LEU A 237 12.17 1.52 -0.95
C LEU A 237 11.54 2.87 -1.30
N ALA A 238 10.49 3.29 -0.60
CA ALA A 238 9.85 4.58 -0.79
C ALA A 238 10.85 5.74 -0.63
N GLY A 239 11.69 5.69 0.41
CA GLY A 239 12.73 6.69 0.66
C GLY A 239 13.76 6.75 -0.46
N ILE A 240 14.27 5.60 -0.92
CA ILE A 240 15.22 5.51 -2.04
C ILE A 240 14.60 6.07 -3.31
N LEU A 241 13.38 5.65 -3.66
CA LEU A 241 12.71 6.10 -4.87
C LEU A 241 12.41 7.61 -4.83
N ALA A 242 12.01 8.14 -3.68
CA ALA A 242 11.82 9.57 -3.49
C ALA A 242 13.14 10.34 -3.67
N ALA A 243 14.25 9.86 -3.08
CA ALA A 243 15.56 10.48 -3.22
C ALA A 243 16.04 10.48 -4.68
N VAL A 244 15.92 9.35 -5.38
CA VAL A 244 16.23 9.24 -6.82
C VAL A 244 15.37 10.20 -7.63
N GLY A 245 14.06 10.30 -7.33
CA GLY A 245 13.15 11.23 -7.98
C GLY A 245 13.53 12.70 -7.79
N VAL A 246 14.05 13.07 -6.62
CA VAL A 246 14.55 14.43 -6.35
C VAL A 246 15.85 14.70 -7.12
N LEU A 247 16.80 13.78 -7.06
CA LEU A 247 18.11 13.91 -7.70
C LEU A 247 18.01 14.03 -9.23
N THR A 248 17.17 13.21 -9.86
CA THR A 248 16.96 13.19 -11.32
C THR A 248 16.23 14.42 -11.85
N ARG A 249 15.44 15.11 -11.03
CA ARG A 249 14.79 16.38 -11.40
C ARG A 249 15.76 17.55 -11.35
N LYS A 250 16.65 17.58 -10.36
CA LYS A 250 17.66 18.64 -10.21
C LYS A 250 18.66 18.64 -11.37
N SER A 251 18.94 17.48 -11.96
CA SER A 251 19.84 17.33 -13.11
C SER A 251 19.24 17.82 -14.44
N ARG A 252 17.93 18.13 -14.50
CA ARG A 252 17.24 18.60 -15.72
C ARG A 252 17.05 20.13 -15.78
N HIS A 253 17.97 20.90 -15.20
CA HIS A 253 17.97 22.38 -15.31
C HIS A 253 18.31 22.83 -16.76
N PRO A 254 17.96 24.07 -17.18
CA PRO A 254 17.48 24.40 -18.52
C PRO A 254 18.57 24.63 -19.57
N ALA A 255 19.81 24.23 -19.29
CA ALA A 255 20.92 24.44 -20.23
C ALA A 255 20.84 23.49 -21.45
N ASP A 256 20.03 22.44 -21.40
CA ASP A 256 19.87 21.44 -22.47
C ASP A 256 18.63 21.68 -23.35
N VAL A 257 18.07 22.89 -23.33
CA VAL A 257 17.05 23.33 -24.31
C VAL A 257 17.65 24.47 -25.13
N ILE A 258 18.52 24.10 -26.07
CA ILE A 258 18.90 24.93 -27.23
C ILE A 258 18.35 24.23 -28.46
#